data_AF-A0A933JE64-F1
#
_entry.id   AF-A0A933JE64-F1
#
_cell.length_a   1.000
_cell.length_b   1.000
_cell.length_c   1.000
_cell.angle_alpha   90.00
_cell.angle_beta   90.00
_cell.angle_gamma   90.00
#
_symmetry.space_group_name_H-M   'P 1'
#
loop_
_entity.id
_entity.type
_entity.pdbx_description
1 polymer ?
#
loop_
_entity_poly.entity_id
_entity_poly.type
_entity_poly.pdbx_seq_one_letter_code
_entity_poly.pdbx_strand_id
1 'polypeptide(L)'
;MILDGITGGNVGIGTTNPEYTLTVNGTAWVTSGAWTGSDRRWKKDITPLNGSLSKIMKLQGANYNWKTNEYPELKFSTAPQIGLIAQDAEKVIPEVVTTDNNGYKGISYEKLVPVLIEAAKEQQKEIEELKLKIVKLEKKNQ
;
A
#
# COMPACT_ATOMS: atom_id res chain seq x y z
N MET A 1 30.71 7.32 3.63
CA MET A 1 30.34 8.44 2.76
C MET A 1 29.28 9.24 3.50
N ILE A 2 29.67 10.38 4.09
CA ILE A 2 28.71 11.35 4.61
C ILE A 2 28.38 12.26 3.44
N LEU A 3 27.10 12.37 3.08
CA LEU A 3 26.63 13.33 2.07
C LEU A 3 26.57 14.71 2.72
N ASP A 4 27.71 15.20 3.20
CA ASP A 4 27.78 16.51 3.84
C ASP A 4 27.73 17.58 2.73
N GLY A 5 26.66 18.38 2.70
CA GLY A 5 26.53 19.53 1.78
C GLY A 5 25.57 19.40 0.60
N ILE A 6 24.83 18.30 0.42
CA ILE A 6 23.74 18.25 -0.58
C ILE A 6 22.45 18.80 0.05
N THR A 7 22.31 20.12 0.10
CA THR A 7 21.14 20.81 0.69
C THR A 7 19.96 20.97 -0.29
N GLY A 8 20.00 20.33 -1.47
CA GLY A 8 18.92 20.49 -2.47
C GLY A 8 18.89 19.50 -3.63
N GLY A 9 19.56 18.34 -3.52
CA GLY A 9 19.63 17.34 -4.60
C GLY A 9 18.97 16.00 -4.24
N ASN A 10 18.50 15.27 -5.26
CA ASN A 10 18.00 13.91 -5.10
C ASN A 10 19.17 12.93 -4.89
N VAL A 11 18.99 11.94 -4.00
CA VAL A 11 19.96 10.88 -3.73
C VAL A 11 19.52 9.60 -4.43
N GLY A 12 20.37 9.11 -5.35
CA GLY A 12 20.18 7.83 -6.04
C GLY A 12 21.14 6.75 -5.53
N ILE A 13 20.61 5.58 -5.19
CA ILE A 13 21.41 4.37 -4.92
C ILE A 13 21.13 3.38 -6.05
N GLY A 14 22.16 3.00 -6.80
CA GLY A 14 22.03 2.09 -7.95
C GLY A 14 21.42 2.72 -9.20
N THR A 15 21.24 4.05 -9.22
CA THR A 15 20.75 4.86 -10.35
C THR A 15 21.47 6.22 -10.37
N THR A 16 21.65 6.80 -11.55
CA THR A 16 22.16 8.17 -11.75
C THR A 16 21.05 9.19 -12.03
N ASN A 17 19.80 8.75 -12.19
CA ASN A 17 18.64 9.60 -12.46
C ASN A 17 17.53 9.35 -11.42
N PRO A 18 17.70 9.81 -10.17
CA PRO A 18 16.68 9.64 -9.13
C PRO A 18 15.47 10.55 -9.35
N GLU A 19 14.27 9.98 -9.46
CA GLU A 19 13.02 10.72 -9.66
C GLU A 19 12.47 11.31 -8.34
N TYR A 20 12.81 10.71 -7.20
CA TYR A 20 12.44 11.18 -5.86
C TYR A 20 13.68 11.61 -5.08
N THR A 21 13.49 12.41 -4.02
CA THR A 21 14.57 12.88 -3.12
C THR A 21 15.45 11.74 -2.61
N LEU A 22 14.87 10.55 -2.41
CA LEU A 22 15.61 9.30 -2.24
C LEU A 22 15.04 8.25 -3.19
N THR A 23 15.89 7.73 -4.09
CA THR A 23 15.55 6.63 -5.00
C THR A 23 16.55 5.50 -4.83
N VAL A 24 16.06 4.27 -4.64
CA VAL A 24 16.88 3.06 -4.56
C VAL A 24 16.47 2.14 -5.71
N ASN A 25 17.34 1.96 -6.71
CA ASN A 25 17.17 0.93 -7.73
C ASN A 25 17.72 -0.40 -7.19
N GLY A 26 16.87 -1.10 -6.44
CA GLY A 26 17.19 -2.34 -5.73
C GLY A 26 16.48 -2.41 -4.37
N THR A 27 17.13 -3.03 -3.39
CA THR A 27 16.55 -3.25 -2.06
C THR A 27 17.04 -2.22 -1.04
N ALA A 28 16.14 -1.78 -0.16
CA ALA A 28 16.48 -1.01 1.04
C ALA A 28 16.20 -1.85 2.30
N TRP A 29 17.22 -2.04 3.15
CA TRP A 29 17.08 -2.71 4.43
C TRP A 29 17.07 -1.68 5.56
N VAL A 30 15.97 -1.61 6.32
CA VAL A 30 15.79 -0.63 7.41
C VAL A 30 15.57 -1.38 8.72
N THR A 31 16.49 -1.24 9.68
CA THR A 31 16.50 -2.03 10.92
C THR A 31 15.42 -1.62 11.92
N SER A 32 14.89 -0.40 11.84
CA SER A 32 13.93 0.14 12.83
C SER A 32 12.78 0.91 12.19
N GLY A 33 12.37 0.49 10.98
CA GLY A 33 11.25 1.05 10.24
C GLY A 33 11.48 2.47 9.69
N ALA A 34 10.60 2.88 8.78
CA ALA A 34 10.55 4.25 8.25
C ALA A 34 9.35 4.99 8.86
N TRP A 35 9.62 6.10 9.54
CA TRP A 35 8.58 6.95 10.10
C TRP A 35 8.03 7.88 9.02
N THR A 36 6.70 7.90 8.88
CA THR A 36 6.00 8.87 8.02
C THR A 36 5.33 9.91 8.91
N GLY A 37 5.56 11.19 8.63
CA GLY A 37 4.93 12.29 9.34
C GLY A 37 3.40 12.22 9.30
N SER A 38 2.74 12.24 10.46
CA SER A 38 1.28 12.00 10.56
C SER A 38 0.58 12.95 11.54
N ASP A 39 1.24 14.04 11.95
CA ASP A 39 0.72 15.02 12.91
C ASP A 39 -0.59 15.66 12.42
N ARG A 40 -1.57 15.80 13.32
CA ARG A 40 -2.89 16.39 12.99
C ARG A 40 -2.76 17.83 12.47
N ARG A 41 -1.76 18.60 12.94
CA ARG A 41 -1.52 19.99 12.53
C ARG A 41 -1.09 20.10 11.07
N TRP A 42 -0.60 19.01 10.47
CA TRP A 42 -0.17 18.97 9.07
C TRP A 42 -1.28 18.46 8.14
N LYS A 43 -2.47 18.20 8.68
CA LYS A 43 -3.62 17.63 7.95
C LYS A 43 -4.79 18.60 7.97
N LYS A 44 -5.51 18.65 6.86
CA LYS A 44 -6.78 19.38 6.69
C LYS A 44 -7.81 18.45 6.06
N ASP A 45 -9.09 18.84 6.12
CA ASP A 45 -10.20 18.13 5.47
C ASP A 45 -10.28 16.63 5.85
N ILE A 46 -10.10 16.34 7.14
CA ILE A 46 -10.05 14.96 7.66
C ILE A 46 -11.46 14.36 7.69
N THR A 47 -11.71 13.37 6.83
CA THR A 47 -12.96 12.59 6.80
C THR A 47 -12.71 11.10 7.08
N PRO A 48 -13.64 10.39 7.74
CA PRO A 48 -13.54 8.94 7.90
C PRO A 48 -13.50 8.20 6.56
N LEU A 49 -12.80 7.06 6.51
CA LEU A 49 -12.88 6.13 5.38
C LEU A 49 -14.14 5.28 5.53
N ASN A 50 -14.94 5.19 4.46
CA ASN A 50 -16.16 4.39 4.42
C ASN A 50 -16.12 3.40 3.25
N GLY A 51 -16.82 2.28 3.39
CA GLY A 51 -16.90 1.23 2.38
C GLY A 51 -15.56 0.52 2.19
N SER A 52 -14.74 0.52 3.22
CA SER A 52 -13.37 -0.01 3.17
C SER A 52 -13.36 -1.52 2.95
N LEU A 53 -14.28 -2.26 3.58
CA LEU A 53 -14.45 -3.69 3.35
C LEU A 53 -14.77 -3.96 1.88
N SER A 54 -15.71 -3.22 1.30
CA SER A 54 -16.09 -3.38 -0.11
C SER A 54 -14.93 -3.11 -1.08
N LYS A 55 -14.03 -2.19 -0.73
CA LYS A 55 -12.82 -1.89 -1.51
C LYS A 55 -11.81 -3.04 -1.40
N ILE A 56 -11.50 -3.48 -0.19
CA ILE A 56 -10.56 -4.58 0.04
C ILE A 56 -11.02 -5.87 -0.64
N MET A 57 -12.33 -6.17 -0.60
CA MET A 57 -12.91 -7.35 -1.26
C MET A 57 -12.80 -7.34 -2.80
N LYS A 58 -12.51 -6.18 -3.41
CA LYS A 58 -12.26 -6.06 -4.86
C LYS A 58 -10.78 -6.18 -5.24
N LEU A 59 -9.87 -6.13 -4.25
CA LEU A 59 -8.45 -6.31 -4.49
C LEU A 59 -8.13 -7.80 -4.62
N GLN A 60 -7.20 -8.12 -5.53
CA GLN A 60 -6.75 -9.48 -5.76
C GLN A 60 -5.25 -9.60 -5.46
N GLY A 61 -4.91 -10.43 -4.47
CA GLY A 61 -3.53 -10.86 -4.24
C GLY A 61 -3.04 -11.72 -5.41
N ALA A 62 -1.81 -11.48 -5.83
CA ALA A 62 -1.17 -12.17 -6.95
C ALA A 62 0.18 -12.76 -6.54
N ASN A 63 0.50 -13.93 -7.11
CA ASN A 63 1.85 -14.45 -7.19
C ASN A 63 2.40 -14.11 -8.57
N TYR A 64 3.63 -13.60 -8.64
CA TYR A 64 4.24 -13.24 -9.91
C TYR A 64 5.77 -13.41 -9.87
N ASN A 65 6.36 -13.50 -11.06
CA ASN A 65 7.80 -13.44 -11.25
C ASN A 65 8.13 -12.16 -12.01
N TRP A 66 9.24 -11.52 -11.65
CA TRP A 66 9.73 -10.38 -12.40
C TRP A 66 10.29 -10.81 -13.75
N LYS A 67 10.13 -9.95 -14.76
CA LYS A 67 10.72 -10.11 -16.09
C LYS A 67 12.18 -9.68 -16.10
N THR A 68 13.03 -10.40 -15.37
CA THR A 68 14.45 -10.04 -15.16
C THR A 68 15.27 -9.94 -16.45
N ASN A 69 14.90 -10.71 -17.47
CA ASN A 69 15.60 -10.72 -18.77
C ASN A 69 15.15 -9.60 -19.71
N GLU A 70 13.90 -9.13 -19.57
CA GLU A 70 13.36 -8.04 -20.39
C GLU A 70 13.78 -6.67 -19.84
N TYR A 71 14.02 -6.57 -18.53
CA TYR A 71 14.39 -5.33 -17.83
C TYR A 71 15.61 -5.52 -16.90
N PRO A 72 16.79 -5.89 -17.44
CA PRO A 72 17.98 -6.18 -16.64
C PRO A 72 18.47 -4.97 -15.81
N GLU A 73 18.20 -3.75 -16.25
CA GLU A 73 18.58 -2.50 -15.60
C GLU A 73 17.83 -2.21 -14.29
N LEU A 74 16.63 -2.80 -14.12
CA LEU A 74 15.77 -2.61 -12.94
C LEU A 74 16.15 -3.53 -11.77
N LYS A 75 17.13 -4.43 -11.96
CA LYS A 75 17.72 -5.27 -10.91
C LYS A 75 16.68 -6.01 -10.07
N PHE A 76 15.63 -6.51 -10.72
CA PHE A 76 14.59 -7.26 -10.05
C PHE A 76 15.12 -8.55 -9.44
N SER A 77 14.49 -8.97 -8.33
CA SER A 77 14.74 -10.28 -7.73
C SER A 77 14.28 -11.40 -8.68
N THR A 78 15.02 -12.49 -8.72
CA THR A 78 14.66 -13.71 -9.46
C THR A 78 13.74 -14.65 -8.66
N ALA A 79 13.54 -14.37 -7.37
CA ALA A 79 12.65 -15.16 -6.53
C ALA A 79 11.17 -14.85 -6.83
N PRO A 80 10.25 -15.82 -6.65
CA PRO A 80 8.82 -15.55 -6.71
C PRO A 80 8.39 -14.47 -5.73
N GLN A 81 7.43 -13.64 -6.14
CA GLN A 81 6.92 -12.51 -5.37
C GLN A 81 5.43 -12.65 -5.10
N ILE A 82 4.99 -12.06 -3.99
CA ILE A 82 3.57 -11.91 -3.63
C ILE A 82 3.27 -10.43 -3.52
N GLY A 83 2.14 -10.00 -4.07
CA GLY A 83 1.70 -8.61 -3.95
C GLY A 83 0.41 -8.33 -4.69
N LEU A 84 0.23 -7.08 -5.09
CA LEU A 84 -0.89 -6.60 -5.89
C LEU A 84 -0.39 -6.10 -7.25
N ILE A 85 -1.26 -6.16 -8.26
CA ILE A 85 -1.03 -5.50 -9.54
C ILE A 85 -1.49 -4.04 -9.43
N ALA A 86 -0.56 -3.09 -9.66
CA ALA A 86 -0.81 -1.67 -9.41
C ALA A 86 -1.98 -1.13 -10.24
N GLN A 87 -2.09 -1.55 -11.49
CA GLN A 87 -3.16 -1.14 -12.41
C GLN A 87 -4.55 -1.62 -11.95
N ASP A 88 -4.63 -2.75 -11.26
CA ASP A 88 -5.89 -3.26 -10.74
C ASP A 88 -6.24 -2.60 -9.41
N ALA A 89 -5.24 -2.40 -8.54
CA ALA A 89 -5.41 -1.64 -7.31
C ALA A 89 -5.86 -0.19 -7.57
N GLU A 90 -5.34 0.46 -8.61
CA GLU A 90 -5.68 1.83 -8.99
C GLU A 90 -7.18 2.01 -9.31
N LYS A 91 -7.82 1.00 -9.92
CA LYS A 91 -9.26 1.02 -10.23
C LYS A 91 -10.14 1.03 -8.97
N VAL A 92 -9.59 0.61 -7.83
CA VAL A 92 -10.33 0.41 -6.57
C VAL A 92 -9.96 1.46 -5.52
N ILE A 93 -8.66 1.71 -5.34
CA ILE A 93 -8.10 2.63 -4.36
C ILE A 93 -6.94 3.41 -5.02
N PRO A 94 -7.21 4.38 -5.90
CA PRO A 94 -6.17 5.08 -6.65
C PRO A 94 -5.12 5.76 -5.75
N GLU A 95 -5.47 6.12 -4.52
CA GLU A 95 -4.60 6.82 -3.57
C GLU A 95 -3.38 5.99 -3.10
N VAL A 96 -3.42 4.66 -3.29
CA VAL A 96 -2.30 3.75 -2.95
C VAL A 96 -1.35 3.55 -4.12
N VAL A 97 -1.64 4.08 -5.30
CA VAL A 97 -0.83 3.90 -6.50
C VAL A 97 -0.13 5.21 -6.83
N THR A 98 1.15 5.13 -7.20
CA THR A 98 1.90 6.22 -7.80
C THR A 98 2.32 5.83 -9.21
N THR A 99 2.53 6.82 -10.08
CA THR A 99 3.06 6.61 -11.43
C THR A 99 4.33 7.45 -11.57
N ASP A 100 5.41 6.82 -12.03
CA ASP A 100 6.69 7.48 -12.28
C ASP A 100 6.67 8.24 -13.62
N ASN A 101 7.76 8.96 -13.95
CA ASN A 101 7.82 9.74 -15.19
C ASN A 101 7.83 8.88 -16.47
N ASN A 102 8.12 7.58 -16.35
CA ASN A 102 8.13 6.63 -17.47
C ASN A 102 6.78 5.90 -17.62
N GLY A 103 5.80 6.18 -16.75
CA GLY A 103 4.50 5.54 -16.74
C GLY A 103 4.44 4.22 -15.95
N TYR A 104 5.52 3.81 -15.28
CA TYR A 104 5.51 2.65 -14.40
C TYR A 104 4.80 2.97 -13.10
N LYS A 105 4.05 1.99 -12.59
CA LYS A 105 3.21 2.15 -11.40
C LYS A 105 3.78 1.42 -10.20
N GLY A 106 3.80 2.10 -9.06
CA GLY A 106 4.19 1.56 -7.76
C GLY A 106 3.03 1.56 -6.77
N ILE A 107 3.11 0.73 -5.73
CA ILE A 107 2.09 0.61 -4.67
C ILE A 107 2.69 1.03 -3.32
N SER A 108 1.99 1.96 -2.66
CA SER A 108 2.16 2.33 -1.25
C SER A 108 1.37 1.37 -0.35
N TYR A 109 1.95 0.22 0.01
CA TYR A 109 1.30 -0.75 0.89
C TYR A 109 0.96 -0.19 2.27
N GLU A 110 1.72 0.78 2.76
CA GLU A 110 1.46 1.50 4.02
C GLU A 110 0.13 2.24 4.01
N LYS A 111 -0.34 2.70 2.84
CA LYS A 111 -1.63 3.37 2.69
C LYS A 111 -2.81 2.39 2.67
N LEU A 112 -2.57 1.09 2.45
CA LEU A 112 -3.61 0.07 2.58
C LEU A 112 -3.94 -0.22 4.06
N VAL A 113 -3.01 0.00 4.99
CA VAL A 113 -3.21 -0.26 6.42
C VAL A 113 -4.44 0.45 7.00
N PRO A 114 -4.65 1.78 6.85
CA PRO A 114 -5.85 2.43 7.34
C PRO A 114 -7.14 1.93 6.67
N VAL A 115 -7.09 1.51 5.40
CA VAL A 115 -8.24 0.90 4.72
C VAL A 115 -8.56 -0.46 5.33
N LEU A 116 -7.55 -1.29 5.60
CA LEU A 116 -7.71 -2.59 6.26
C LEU A 116 -8.25 -2.45 7.69
N ILE A 117 -7.83 -1.43 8.43
CA ILE A 117 -8.36 -1.13 9.78
C ILE A 117 -9.87 -0.88 9.72
N GLU A 118 -10.32 0.00 8.82
CA GLU A 118 -11.75 0.29 8.68
C GLU A 118 -12.53 -0.89 8.10
N ALA A 119 -11.93 -1.66 7.19
CA ALA A 119 -12.53 -2.90 6.68
C ALA A 119 -12.77 -3.92 7.81
N ALA A 120 -11.81 -4.10 8.72
CA ALA A 120 -11.96 -4.99 9.87
C ALA A 120 -13.06 -4.50 10.84
N LYS A 121 -13.18 -3.19 11.06
CA LYS A 121 -14.27 -2.61 11.86
C LYS A 121 -15.64 -2.81 11.21
N GLU A 122 -15.74 -2.58 9.90
CA GLU A 122 -16.96 -2.83 9.12
C GLU A 122 -17.36 -4.32 9.20
N GLN A 123 -16.39 -5.23 9.02
CA GLN A 123 -16.62 -6.67 9.16
C GLN A 123 -17.06 -7.08 10.58
N GLN A 124 -16.43 -6.51 11.61
CA GLN A 124 -16.80 -6.78 13.01
C GLN A 124 -18.25 -6.36 13.29
N LYS A 125 -18.67 -5.21 12.75
CA LYS A 125 -20.05 -4.74 12.87
C LYS A 125 -21.04 -5.71 12.21
N GLU A 126 -20.74 -6.20 11.00
CA GLU A 126 -21.58 -7.19 10.32
C GLU A 126 -21.72 -8.49 11.15
N ILE A 127 -20.62 -8.95 11.76
CA ILE A 127 -20.63 -10.13 12.63
C ILE A 127 -21.55 -9.92 13.85
N GLU A 128 -21.48 -8.76 14.50
CA GLU A 128 -22.34 -8.43 15.65
C GLU A 128 -23.81 -8.38 15.27
N GLU A 129 -24.13 -7.75 14.13
CA GLU A 129 -25.50 -7.72 13.60
C GLU A 129 -26.04 -9.12 13.28
N LEU A 130 -25.21 -9.99 12.70
CA LEU A 130 -25.58 -11.38 12.42
C LEU A 130 -25.82 -12.18 13.71
N LYS A 131 -24.95 -12.04 14.72
CA LYS A 131 -25.15 -12.68 16.05
C LYS A 131 -26.46 -12.27 16.69
N LEU A 132 -26.80 -10.99 16.64
CA LEU A 132 -28.09 -10.50 17.17
C LEU A 132 -29.29 -11.07 16.42
N LYS A 133 -29.18 -11.24 15.09
CA LYS A 133 -30.24 -11.88 14.29
C LYS A 133 -30.42 -13.35 14.67
N ILE A 134 -29.33 -14.09 14.86
CA ILE A 134 -29.36 -15.50 15.29
C ILE A 134 -30.11 -15.63 16.63
N VAL A 135 -29.73 -14.85 17.65
CA VAL A 135 -30.40 -14.87 18.97
C VAL A 135 -31.90 -14.57 18.86
N LYS A 136 -32.29 -13.63 18.00
CA LYS A 136 -33.71 -13.30 17.78
C LYS A 136 -34.47 -14.43 17.08
N LEU A 137 -33.83 -15.14 16.15
CA LEU A 137 -34.45 -16.27 15.45
C LEU A 137 -34.61 -17.48 16.37
N GLU A 138 -33.60 -17.78 17.19
CA GLU A 138 -33.65 -18.87 18.18
C GLU A 138 -34.80 -18.66 19.18
N LYS A 139 -35.00 -17.42 19.65
CA LYS A 139 -36.13 -17.08 20.54
C LYS A 139 -37.52 -17.19 19.90
N LYS A 140 -37.62 -17.09 18.56
CA LYS A 140 -38.89 -17.22 17.84
C LYS A 140 -39.27 -18.68 17.57
N ASN A 141 -38.30 -19.58 17.63
CA ASN A 141 -38.47 -21.01 17.35
C ASN A 141 -38.57 -21.86 18.63
N GLN A 142 -38.58 -21.22 19.80
CA GLN A 142 -38.93 -21.79 21.10
C GLN A 142 -40.37 -21.41 21.46
#